data_AF-A0A660SU44-F1
#
_entry.id   AF-A0A660SU44-F1
#
_cell.length_a   1.000
_cell.length_b   1.000
_cell.length_c   1.000
_cell.angle_alpha   90.00
_cell.angle_beta   90.00
_cell.angle_gamma   90.00
#
_symmetry.space_group_name_H-M   'P 1'
#
loop_
_entity.id
_entity.type
_entity.pdbx_description
1 polymer ?
#
loop_
_entity_poly.entity_id
_entity_poly.type
_entity_poly.pdbx_seq_one_letter_code
_entity_poly.pdbx_strand_id
1 'polypeptide(L)'
;MSMFCYQCQEAAKGTGCTIKGVCGKDDVVSAEQDLLIYARKGLSWAGETAAASGVEISKEVGRFIMYGLFTTITNANFDSSVFNSAVTRGLAMRDELLDAARKAGWDERDLPGA
;
A
#
# COMPACT_ATOMS: atom_id res chain seq x y z
N MET A 1 -11.40 13.53 13.82
CA MET A 1 -11.41 13.42 12.34
C MET A 1 -11.56 11.95 12.01
N SER A 2 -12.48 11.60 11.10
CA SER A 2 -12.68 10.20 10.69
C SER A 2 -11.80 9.79 9.49
N MET A 3 -11.32 10.77 8.71
CA MET A 3 -10.40 10.57 7.58
C MET A 3 -9.49 11.79 7.36
N PHE A 4 -8.51 11.68 6.46
CA PHE A 4 -7.80 12.83 5.87
C PHE A 4 -7.38 12.52 4.43
N CYS A 5 -7.96 13.20 3.45
CA CYS A 5 -7.58 13.05 2.05
C CYS A 5 -7.55 14.40 1.32
N TYR A 6 -6.43 14.70 0.66
CA TYR A 6 -6.15 15.98 -0.01
C TYR A 6 -5.60 15.84 -1.44
N GLN A 7 -5.72 14.65 -2.04
CA GLN A 7 -4.98 14.34 -3.28
C GLN A 7 -5.55 15.01 -4.54
N CYS A 8 -6.82 15.44 -4.51
CA CYS A 8 -7.49 16.06 -5.65
C CYS A 8 -7.67 17.56 -5.44
N GLN A 9 -7.80 18.28 -6.56
CA GLN A 9 -8.01 19.72 -6.57
C GLN A 9 -9.30 20.15 -5.83
N GLU A 10 -10.33 19.29 -5.82
CA GLU A 10 -11.64 19.55 -5.21
C GLU A 10 -11.68 19.26 -3.70
N ALA A 11 -10.55 18.99 -3.04
CA ALA A 11 -10.53 18.72 -1.60
C ALA A 11 -11.23 19.82 -0.79
N ALA A 12 -11.95 19.45 0.27
CA ALA A 12 -12.78 20.39 1.02
C ALA A 12 -11.98 21.62 1.48
N LYS A 13 -12.54 22.81 1.19
CA LYS A 13 -11.92 24.13 1.45
C LYS A 13 -10.52 24.32 0.83
N GLY A 14 -10.13 23.50 -0.16
CA GLY A 14 -8.78 23.48 -0.72
C GLY A 14 -7.70 23.01 0.26
N THR A 15 -8.07 22.29 1.33
CA THR A 15 -7.12 21.88 2.40
C THR A 15 -7.12 20.39 2.67
N GLY A 16 -8.29 19.74 2.67
CA GLY A 16 -8.41 18.32 2.92
C GLY A 16 -9.81 17.90 3.37
N CYS A 17 -10.26 16.74 2.93
CA CYS A 17 -11.51 16.13 3.35
C CYS A 17 -11.30 15.37 4.66
N THR A 18 -12.09 15.68 5.70
CA THR A 18 -11.88 15.16 7.07
C THR A 18 -13.05 14.37 7.67
N ILE A 19 -14.18 14.33 6.96
CA ILE A 19 -15.42 13.62 7.34
C ILE A 19 -15.88 12.72 6.18
N LYS A 20 -16.00 13.31 4.99
CA LYS A 20 -16.30 12.62 3.73
C LYS A 20 -15.64 13.37 2.57
N GLY A 21 -15.19 12.66 1.55
CA GLY A 21 -14.64 13.23 0.32
C GLY A 21 -15.68 13.98 -0.49
N VAL A 22 -15.30 15.11 -1.09
CA VAL A 22 -16.13 15.83 -2.07
C VAL A 22 -16.46 14.94 -3.27
N CYS A 23 -15.53 14.06 -3.65
CA CYS A 23 -15.73 13.03 -4.67
C CYS A 23 -16.67 11.88 -4.25
N GLY A 24 -17.23 11.91 -3.03
CA GLY A 24 -18.15 10.88 -2.52
C GLY A 24 -17.49 9.76 -1.72
N LYS A 25 -16.15 9.66 -1.69
CA LYS A 25 -15.41 8.68 -0.88
C LYS A 25 -15.74 8.84 0.61
N ASP A 26 -16.23 7.78 1.24
CA ASP A 26 -16.45 7.79 2.70
C ASP A 26 -15.16 7.55 3.48
N ASP A 27 -15.26 7.66 4.80
CA ASP A 27 -14.14 7.52 5.72
C ASP A 27 -13.60 6.08 5.77
N VAL A 28 -14.48 5.08 5.66
CA VAL A 28 -14.10 3.66 5.59
C VAL A 28 -13.22 3.40 4.37
N VAL A 29 -13.69 3.74 3.16
CA VAL A 29 -12.92 3.55 1.93
C VAL A 29 -11.65 4.41 1.96
N SER A 30 -11.67 5.60 2.56
CA SER A 30 -10.45 6.39 2.71
C SER A 30 -9.41 5.68 3.56
N ALA A 31 -9.80 5.14 4.73
CA ALA A 31 -8.90 4.40 5.61
C ALA A 31 -8.35 3.12 4.97
N GLU A 32 -9.17 2.42 4.18
CA GLU A 32 -8.76 1.23 3.44
C GLU A 32 -7.78 1.55 2.30
N GLN A 33 -8.00 2.66 1.59
CA GLN A 33 -7.04 3.16 0.60
C GLN A 33 -5.70 3.50 1.28
N ASP A 34 -5.73 4.19 2.43
CA ASP A 34 -4.52 4.51 3.21
C ASP A 34 -3.79 3.24 3.68
N LEU A 35 -4.52 2.24 4.17
CA LEU A 35 -3.96 0.95 4.58
C LEU A 35 -3.34 0.20 3.38
N LEU A 36 -3.95 0.27 2.20
CA LEU A 36 -3.38 -0.29 0.98
C LEU A 36 -2.12 0.45 0.53
N ILE A 37 -2.04 1.79 0.68
CA ILE A 37 -0.77 2.51 0.48
C ILE A 37 0.28 1.97 1.46
N TYR A 38 -0.07 1.84 2.74
CA TYR A 38 0.87 1.40 3.79
C TYR A 38 1.41 -0.02 3.54
N ALA A 39 0.52 -0.98 3.26
CA ALA A 39 0.90 -2.35 2.95
C ALA A 39 1.87 -2.42 1.76
N ARG A 40 1.66 -1.58 0.73
CA ARG A 40 2.54 -1.53 -0.44
C ARG A 40 3.89 -0.90 -0.17
N LYS A 41 3.98 0.09 0.72
CA LYS A 41 5.30 0.57 1.19
C LYS A 41 6.09 -0.57 1.83
N GLY A 42 5.43 -1.39 2.66
CA GLY A 42 6.03 -2.59 3.24
C GLY A 42 6.45 -3.61 2.20
N LEU A 43 5.62 -3.87 1.18
CA LEU A 43 5.97 -4.76 0.07
C LEU A 43 7.15 -4.24 -0.76
N SER A 44 7.20 -2.94 -1.08
CA SER A 44 8.31 -2.32 -1.79
C SER A 44 9.62 -2.48 -1.01
N TRP A 45 9.59 -2.20 0.30
CA TRP A 45 10.74 -2.39 1.17
C TRP A 45 11.20 -3.86 1.22
N ALA A 46 10.26 -4.80 1.35
CA ALA A 46 10.59 -6.23 1.31
C ALA A 46 11.19 -6.65 -0.04
N GLY A 47 10.71 -6.09 -1.15
CA GLY A 47 11.28 -6.31 -2.47
C GLY A 47 12.70 -5.79 -2.61
N GLU A 48 12.98 -4.58 -2.11
CA GLU A 48 14.35 -4.03 -2.07
C GLU A 48 15.28 -4.87 -1.20
N THR A 49 14.79 -5.30 -0.03
CA THR A 49 15.53 -6.15 0.92
C THR A 49 15.87 -7.51 0.32
N ALA A 50 14.89 -8.17 -0.29
CA ALA A 50 15.07 -9.46 -0.97
C ALA A 50 16.04 -9.33 -2.15
N ALA A 51 15.91 -8.28 -2.97
CA ALA A 51 16.81 -8.01 -4.09
C ALA A 51 18.26 -7.78 -3.62
N ALA A 52 18.46 -7.00 -2.55
CA ALA A 52 19.77 -6.77 -1.95
C ALA A 52 20.42 -8.07 -1.41
N SER A 53 19.58 -9.04 -1.02
CA SER A 53 20.01 -10.38 -0.57
C SER A 53 20.25 -11.35 -1.73
N GLY A 54 20.15 -10.90 -2.99
CA GLY A 54 20.34 -11.74 -4.17
C GLY A 54 19.11 -12.57 -4.58
N VAL A 55 17.93 -12.30 -4.01
CA VAL A 55 16.67 -12.96 -4.40
C VAL A 55 16.12 -12.29 -5.67
N GLU A 56 15.78 -13.10 -6.67
CA GLU A 56 15.11 -12.61 -7.88
C GLU A 56 13.66 -12.21 -7.59
N ILE A 57 13.27 -11.00 -7.99
CA ILE A 57 11.93 -10.45 -7.73
C ILE A 57 11.02 -10.68 -8.93
N SER A 58 9.89 -11.35 -8.69
CA SER A 58 8.86 -11.55 -9.71
C SER A 58 8.30 -10.22 -10.22
N LYS A 59 8.10 -10.11 -11.54
CA LYS A 59 7.43 -8.96 -12.18
C LYS A 59 6.01 -8.72 -11.63
N GLU A 60 5.38 -9.73 -11.05
CA GLU A 60 4.06 -9.60 -10.44
C GLU A 60 4.07 -8.65 -9.23
N VAL A 61 5.18 -8.55 -8.50
CA VAL A 61 5.34 -7.59 -7.39
C VAL A 61 5.18 -6.16 -7.91
N GLY A 62 5.88 -5.82 -8.99
CA GLY A 62 5.75 -4.50 -9.64
C GLY A 62 4.34 -4.24 -10.18
N ARG A 63 3.71 -5.23 -10.82
CA ARG A 63 2.32 -5.10 -11.30
C ARG A 63 1.34 -4.86 -10.16
N PHE A 64 1.50 -5.57 -9.05
CA PHE A 64 0.64 -5.41 -7.88
C PHE A 64 0.83 -4.03 -7.22
N ILE A 65 2.06 -3.53 -7.11
CA ILE A 65 2.33 -2.17 -6.63
C ILE A 65 1.61 -1.14 -7.51
N MET A 66 1.72 -1.26 -8.84
CA MET A 66 1.04 -0.38 -9.80
C MET A 66 -0.47 -0.48 -9.71
N TYR A 67 -1.02 -1.69 -9.57
CA TYR A 67 -2.45 -1.92 -9.37
C TYR A 67 -2.96 -1.14 -8.15
N GLY A 68 -2.33 -1.30 -6.99
CA GLY A 68 -2.75 -0.56 -5.80
C GLY A 68 -2.59 0.96 -5.92
N LEU A 69 -1.63 1.45 -6.74
CA LEU A 69 -1.45 2.91 -6.93
C LEU A 69 -2.65 3.41 -7.72
N PHE A 70 -3.01 2.70 -8.78
CA PHE A 70 -4.10 3.08 -9.64
C PHE A 70 -5.45 2.99 -8.92
N THR A 71 -5.72 1.93 -8.16
CA THR A 71 -7.02 1.78 -7.45
C THR A 71 -7.25 2.84 -6.38
N THR A 72 -6.22 3.58 -5.96
CA THR A 72 -6.30 4.65 -4.95
C THR A 72 -6.35 6.07 -5.55
N ILE A 73 -6.29 6.21 -6.88
CA ILE A 73 -6.50 7.49 -7.56
C ILE A 73 -7.97 7.93 -7.43
N THR A 74 -8.19 9.25 -7.42
CA THR A 74 -9.52 9.87 -7.34
C THR A 74 -10.46 9.31 -8.41
N ASN A 75 -11.65 8.87 -7.99
CA ASN A 75 -12.69 8.28 -8.84
C ASN A 75 -12.32 6.96 -9.54
N ALA A 76 -11.25 6.27 -9.09
CA ALA A 76 -10.88 4.98 -9.67
C ALA A 76 -11.70 3.81 -9.08
N ASN A 77 -11.85 3.75 -7.75
CA ASN A 77 -12.57 2.66 -7.09
C ASN A 77 -13.13 3.08 -5.72
N PHE A 78 -14.32 2.60 -5.40
CA PHE A 78 -15.05 2.85 -4.13
C PHE A 78 -15.51 1.55 -3.44
N ASP A 79 -15.11 0.38 -3.96
CA ASP A 79 -15.48 -0.92 -3.40
C ASP A 79 -14.48 -1.34 -2.31
N SER A 80 -14.95 -1.34 -1.07
CA SER A 80 -14.19 -1.75 0.12
C SER A 80 -13.59 -3.17 0.00
N SER A 81 -14.29 -4.09 -0.65
CA SER A 81 -13.83 -5.48 -0.78
C SER A 81 -12.55 -5.59 -1.61
N VAL A 82 -12.38 -4.70 -2.60
CA VAL A 82 -11.19 -4.62 -3.43
C VAL A 82 -9.97 -4.23 -2.60
N PHE A 83 -10.11 -3.23 -1.73
CA PHE A 83 -9.02 -2.75 -0.90
C PHE A 83 -8.63 -3.78 0.16
N ASN A 84 -9.59 -4.38 0.85
CA ASN A 84 -9.33 -5.39 1.88
C ASN A 84 -8.63 -6.64 1.30
N SER A 85 -9.09 -7.10 0.12
CA SER A 85 -8.46 -8.22 -0.60
C SER A 85 -7.05 -7.88 -1.06
N ALA A 86 -6.85 -6.65 -1.57
CA ALA A 86 -5.53 -6.18 -1.99
C ALA A 86 -4.57 -6.04 -0.79
N VAL A 87 -5.00 -5.49 0.34
CA VAL A 87 -4.18 -5.40 1.56
C VAL A 87 -3.70 -6.80 1.97
N THR A 88 -4.62 -7.77 2.04
CA THR A 88 -4.30 -9.15 2.41
C THR A 88 -3.28 -9.77 1.46
N ARG A 89 -3.48 -9.61 0.15
CA ARG A 89 -2.54 -10.08 -0.87
C ARG A 89 -1.18 -9.40 -0.77
N GLY A 90 -1.15 -8.09 -0.55
CA GLY A 90 0.08 -7.33 -0.40
C GLY A 90 0.91 -7.75 0.81
N LEU A 91 0.26 -8.05 1.94
CA LEU A 91 0.92 -8.60 3.14
C LEU A 91 1.49 -10.00 2.87
N ALA A 92 0.74 -10.88 2.21
CA ALA A 92 1.23 -12.21 1.85
C ALA A 92 2.47 -12.13 0.93
N MET A 93 2.42 -11.31 -0.12
CA MET A 93 3.56 -11.10 -1.02
C MET A 93 4.76 -10.49 -0.30
N ARG A 94 4.55 -9.61 0.69
CA ARG A 94 5.62 -9.03 1.51
C ARG A 94 6.30 -10.13 2.32
N ASP A 95 5.52 -10.95 3.00
CA ASP A 95 6.04 -12.00 3.90
C ASP A 95 6.79 -13.07 3.10
N GLU A 96 6.29 -13.44 1.91
CA GLU A 96 6.99 -14.34 0.98
C GLU A 96 8.39 -13.81 0.59
N LEU A 97 8.50 -12.51 0.30
CA LEU A 97 9.78 -11.88 -0.05
C LEU A 97 10.74 -11.83 1.14
N LEU A 98 10.24 -11.50 2.33
CA LEU A 98 11.07 -11.50 3.55
C LEU A 98 11.54 -12.90 3.92
N ASP A 99 10.69 -13.91 3.76
CA ASP A 99 11.09 -15.30 3.97
C ASP A 99 12.15 -15.77 2.97
N ALA A 100 12.06 -15.33 1.71
CA ALA A 100 13.09 -15.57 0.72
C ALA A 100 14.40 -14.86 1.08
N ALA A 101 14.33 -13.60 1.52
CA ALA A 101 15.49 -12.84 1.97
C ALA A 101 16.17 -13.51 3.18
N ARG A 102 15.39 -13.95 4.18
CA ARG A 102 15.90 -14.68 5.36
C ARG A 102 16.64 -15.96 4.96
N LYS A 103 16.10 -16.72 4.01
CA LYS A 103 16.77 -17.92 3.46
C LYS A 103 18.05 -17.58 2.70
N ALA A 104 18.13 -16.38 2.12
CA ALA A 104 19.33 -15.85 1.47
C ALA A 104 20.32 -15.17 2.43
N GLY A 105 20.03 -15.17 3.74
CA GLY A 105 20.94 -14.68 4.78
C GLY A 105 20.65 -13.28 5.34
N TRP A 106 19.52 -12.66 4.96
CA TRP A 106 19.07 -11.41 5.59
C TRP A 106 18.58 -11.64 7.03
N ASP A 107 18.86 -10.68 7.92
CA ASP A 107 18.43 -10.71 9.31
C ASP A 107 17.54 -9.49 9.64
N GLU A 108 16.50 -9.73 10.44
CA GLU A 108 15.54 -8.70 10.83
C GLU A 108 16.16 -7.60 11.73
N ARG A 109 17.34 -7.85 12.31
CA ARG A 109 18.16 -6.83 12.98
C ARG A 109 18.66 -5.74 12.04
N ASP A 110 18.62 -5.96 10.73
CA ASP A 110 19.01 -4.97 9.72
C ASP A 110 17.85 -4.00 9.36
N LEU A 111 16.74 -4.04 10.12
CA LEU A 111 15.63 -3.09 9.99
C LEU A 111 16.13 -1.64 10.21
N PRO A 112 15.84 -0.71 9.28
CA PRO A 112 16.16 0.69 9.48
C PRO A 112 15.48 1.25 10.73
N GLY A 113 16.29 1.55 11.77
CA GLY A 113 15.81 2.08 13.05
C GLY A 113 15.51 1.04 14.14
N ALA A 114 15.90 -0.22 13.95
CA ALA A 114 15.94 -1.24 15.01
C ALA A 114 17.15 -1.07 15.95
#